data_AF-A0A0S3UAF9-F1
#
_entry.id   AF-A0A0S3UAF9-F1
#
_cell.length_a   1.000
_cell.length_b   1.000
_cell.length_c   1.000
_cell.angle_alpha   90.00
_cell.angle_beta   90.00
_cell.angle_gamma   90.00
#
_symmetry.space_group_name_H-M   'P 1'
#
loop_
_entity.id
_entity.type
_entity.pdbx_description
1 polymer ?
#
loop_
_entity_poly.entity_id
_entity_poly.type
_entity_poly.pdbx_seq_one_letter_code
_entity_poly.pdbx_strand_id
1 'polypeptide(L)'
;MTTGIKAPSDFYLQLITEFPPRPIQDEALLQATQDRINQILSSPLNDDARDYLRVLGMLIYEYEEQTEAFPELTDEERIQALEEDLEN
;
A
#
# COMPACT_ATOMS: atom_id res chain seq x y z
N MET A 1 -32.33 -5.02 7.33
CA MET A 1 -31.53 -3.78 7.23
C MET A 1 -30.11 -4.20 6.89
N THR A 2 -29.69 -4.11 5.63
CA THR A 2 -28.30 -4.41 5.25
C THR A 2 -27.44 -3.17 5.53
N THR A 3 -27.29 -2.83 6.81
CA THR A 3 -26.36 -1.78 7.23
C THR A 3 -24.95 -2.31 7.04
N GLY A 4 -24.19 -1.70 6.12
CA GLY A 4 -22.82 -2.09 5.80
C GLY A 4 -22.50 -2.10 4.30
N ILE A 5 -23.50 -2.07 3.41
CA ILE A 5 -23.27 -1.95 1.97
C ILE A 5 -23.14 -0.46 1.62
N LYS A 6 -21.92 0.01 1.42
CA LYS A 6 -21.63 1.32 0.83
C LYS A 6 -21.85 1.21 -0.67
N ALA A 7 -22.73 2.04 -1.23
CA ALA A 7 -22.84 2.13 -2.68
C ALA A 7 -21.51 2.66 -3.24
N PRO A 8 -20.98 2.08 -4.33
CA PRO A 8 -19.75 2.58 -4.91
C PRO A 8 -19.98 4.00 -5.42
N SER A 9 -19.14 4.93 -5.00
CA SER A 9 -19.13 6.29 -5.57
C SER A 9 -18.45 6.26 -6.93
N ASP A 10 -18.76 7.24 -7.78
CA ASP A 10 -18.10 7.39 -9.09
C ASP A 10 -16.57 7.52 -8.93
N PHE A 11 -16.11 8.18 -7.86
CA PHE A 11 -14.70 8.32 -7.55
C PHE A 11 -14.04 6.99 -7.19
N TYR A 12 -14.69 6.16 -6.36
CA TYR A 12 -14.17 4.83 -6.01
C TYR A 12 -14.11 3.92 -7.24
N LEU A 13 -15.13 3.99 -8.11
CA LEU A 13 -15.12 3.26 -9.39
C LEU A 13 -13.99 3.73 -10.29
N GLN A 14 -13.74 5.04 -10.37
CA GLN A 14 -12.63 5.58 -11.14
C GLN A 14 -11.30 5.00 -10.66
N LEU A 15 -11.05 4.99 -9.34
CA LEU A 15 -9.83 4.41 -8.76
C LEU A 15 -9.63 2.95 -9.19
N ILE A 16 -10.68 2.13 -9.09
CA ILE A 16 -10.66 0.72 -9.50
C ILE A 16 -10.44 0.56 -11.00
N THR A 17 -11.06 1.40 -11.82
CA THR A 17 -10.92 1.29 -13.28
C THR A 17 -9.54 1.69 -13.78
N GLU A 18 -8.92 2.70 -13.15
CA GLU A 18 -7.58 3.16 -13.49
C GLU A 18 -6.50 2.16 -13.05
N PHE A 19 -6.66 1.57 -11.87
CA PHE A 19 -5.74 0.58 -11.33
C PHE A 19 -6.55 -0.51 -10.60
N PRO A 20 -6.93 -1.60 -11.27
CA PRO A 20 -7.75 -2.62 -10.63
C PRO A 20 -6.92 -3.40 -9.60
N PRO A 21 -7.37 -3.52 -8.34
CA PRO A 21 -6.64 -4.27 -7.31
C PRO A 21 -6.59 -5.75 -7.70
N ARG A 22 -5.39 -6.32 -7.72
CA ARG A 22 -5.13 -7.74 -8.00
C ARG A 22 -3.96 -8.22 -7.14
N PRO A 23 -3.92 -9.52 -6.78
CA PRO A 23 -2.78 -10.09 -6.06
C PRO A 23 -1.46 -9.76 -6.76
N ILE A 24 -0.48 -9.31 -5.97
CA ILE A 24 0.86 -8.99 -6.47
C ILE A 24 1.61 -10.31 -6.69
N GLN A 25 2.27 -10.43 -7.84
CA GLN A 25 2.94 -11.68 -8.26
C GLN A 25 4.44 -11.50 -8.50
N ASP A 26 4.87 -10.25 -8.65
CA ASP A 26 6.23 -9.88 -8.95
C ASP A 26 6.56 -8.47 -8.44
N GLU A 27 7.86 -8.19 -8.42
CA GLU A 27 8.41 -6.92 -7.96
C GLU A 27 7.96 -5.73 -8.81
N ALA A 28 7.72 -5.93 -10.10
CA ALA A 28 7.29 -4.85 -10.99
C ALA A 28 5.86 -4.39 -10.64
N LEU A 29 4.98 -5.33 -10.30
CA LEU A 29 3.63 -5.04 -9.84
C LEU A 29 3.62 -4.49 -8.41
N LEU A 30 4.55 -4.92 -7.54
CA LEU A 30 4.76 -4.32 -6.23
C LEU A 30 5.12 -2.83 -6.37
N GLN A 31 6.14 -2.50 -7.18
CA GLN A 31 6.55 -1.12 -7.43
C GLN A 31 5.40 -0.29 -8.03
N ALA A 32 4.68 -0.81 -9.03
CA ALA A 32 3.55 -0.10 -9.63
C ALA A 32 2.43 0.18 -8.61
N THR A 33 2.20 -0.75 -7.66
CA THR A 33 1.22 -0.57 -6.59
C THR A 33 1.67 0.51 -5.60
N GLN A 34 2.95 0.52 -5.22
CA GLN A 34 3.53 1.56 -4.36
C GLN A 34 3.48 2.95 -5.02
N ASP A 35 3.83 3.05 -6.30
CA ASP A 35 3.73 4.29 -7.08
C ASP A 35 2.30 4.82 -7.11
N ARG A 36 1.32 3.92 -7.29
CA ARG A 36 -0.10 4.28 -7.27
C ARG A 36 -0.54 4.77 -5.89
N ILE A 37 -0.08 4.14 -4.82
CA ILE A 37 -0.33 4.60 -3.43
C ILE A 37 0.24 6.00 -3.24
N ASN A 38 1.50 6.23 -3.62
CA ASN A 38 2.16 7.52 -3.52
C ASN A 38 1.42 8.62 -4.29
N GLN A 39 0.94 8.30 -5.49
CA GLN A 39 0.11 9.21 -6.28
C GLN A 39 -1.18 9.60 -5.54
N ILE A 40 -1.87 8.65 -4.92
CA ILE A 40 -3.11 8.93 -4.18
C ILE A 40 -2.84 9.74 -2.92
N LEU A 41 -1.77 9.42 -2.18
CA LEU A 41 -1.34 10.12 -0.97
C LEU A 41 -0.87 11.56 -1.24
N SER A 42 -0.50 11.89 -2.48
CA SER A 42 -0.12 13.25 -2.88
C SER A 42 -1.28 14.26 -2.83
N SER A 43 -2.52 13.78 -2.68
CA SER A 43 -3.74 14.59 -2.65
C SER A 43 -4.54 14.36 -1.36
N PRO A 44 -5.42 15.31 -0.96
CA PRO A 44 -6.27 15.13 0.22
C PRO A 44 -7.14 13.87 0.13
N LEU A 45 -7.10 13.04 1.17
CA LEU A 45 -7.80 11.76 1.21
C LEU A 45 -9.26 11.93 1.64
N ASN A 46 -10.19 11.53 0.76
CA ASN A 46 -11.57 11.26 1.12
C ASN A 46 -11.74 9.81 1.62
N ASP A 47 -12.92 9.46 2.10
CA ASP A 47 -13.17 8.13 2.67
C ASP A 47 -13.02 7.01 1.63
N ASP A 48 -13.37 7.25 0.36
CA ASP A 48 -13.22 6.28 -0.72
C ASP A 48 -11.75 6.00 -1.05
N ALA A 49 -10.92 7.04 -1.05
CA ALA A 49 -9.48 6.91 -1.24
C ALA A 49 -8.86 6.11 -0.09
N ARG A 50 -9.29 6.34 1.16
CA ARG A 50 -8.85 5.57 2.33
C ARG A 50 -9.26 4.09 2.23
N ASP A 51 -10.51 3.83 1.86
CA ASP A 51 -11.03 2.47 1.67
C ASP A 51 -10.23 1.75 0.57
N TYR A 52 -9.94 2.42 -0.54
CA TYR A 52 -9.16 1.89 -1.64
C TYR A 52 -7.69 1.63 -1.28
N LEU A 53 -7.03 2.60 -0.62
CA LEU A 53 -5.66 2.46 -0.12
C LEU A 53 -5.53 1.29 0.85
N ARG A 54 -6.55 1.05 1.69
CA ARG A 54 -6.57 -0.11 2.58
C ARG A 54 -6.52 -1.43 1.82
N VAL A 55 -7.23 -1.54 0.69
CA VAL A 55 -7.18 -2.72 -0.17
C VAL A 55 -5.78 -2.90 -0.75
N LEU A 56 -5.19 -1.85 -1.31
CA LEU A 56 -3.83 -1.94 -1.86
C LEU A 56 -2.79 -2.29 -0.79
N GLY A 57 -2.89 -1.72 0.41
CA GLY A 57 -1.99 -2.05 1.51
C GLY A 57 -2.09 -3.51 1.96
N MET A 58 -3.29 -4.11 1.93
CA MET A 58 -3.43 -5.55 2.20
C MET A 58 -2.75 -6.42 1.12
N LEU A 59 -2.80 -6.01 -0.15
CA LEU A 59 -2.15 -6.74 -1.24
C LEU A 59 -0.62 -6.69 -1.14
N ILE A 60 -0.07 -5.53 -0.76
CA ILE A 60 1.36 -5.37 -0.48
C ILE A 60 1.77 -6.27 0.69
N TYR A 61 1.04 -6.18 1.81
CA TYR A 61 1.30 -7.01 2.98
C TYR A 61 1.28 -8.51 2.65
N GLU A 62 0.27 -8.99 1.93
CA GLU A 62 0.15 -10.40 1.55
C GLU A 62 1.33 -10.88 0.69
N TYR A 63 1.83 -10.03 -0.21
CA TYR A 63 2.99 -10.33 -1.04
C TYR A 63 4.28 -10.32 -0.21
N GLU A 64 4.55 -9.25 0.53
CA GLU A 64 5.74 -9.09 1.34
C GLU A 64 5.85 -10.19 2.41
N GLU A 65 4.75 -10.60 3.04
CA GLU A 65 4.76 -11.72 4.00
C GLU A 65 5.25 -13.03 3.36
N GLN A 66 4.98 -13.24 2.07
CA GLN A 66 5.37 -14.44 1.34
C GLN A 66 6.77 -14.36 0.74
N THR A 67 7.22 -13.15 0.37
CA THR A 67 8.46 -12.94 -0.40
C THR A 67 9.60 -12.39 0.43
N GLU A 68 9.31 -11.53 1.41
CA GLU A 68 10.30 -10.94 2.29
C GLU A 68 10.24 -11.61 3.65
N ALA A 69 11.28 -12.38 3.97
CA ALA A 69 11.60 -12.60 5.37
C ALA A 69 12.00 -11.25 5.94
N PHE A 70 11.10 -10.59 6.69
CA PHE A 70 11.45 -9.40 7.46
C PHE A 70 12.77 -9.68 8.19
N PRO A 71 13.86 -8.98 7.85
CA PRO A 71 15.11 -9.20 8.56
C PRO A 71 14.84 -8.79 10.00
N GLU A 72 14.98 -9.74 10.93
CA GLU A 72 15.04 -9.41 12.35
C GLU A 72 16.34 -8.65 12.58
N LEU A 73 16.29 -7.33 12.42
CA LEU A 73 17.41 -6.47 12.74
C LEU A 73 17.59 -6.50 14.25
N THR A 74 18.81 -6.81 14.67
CA THR A 74 19.23 -6.62 16.06
C THR A 74 19.14 -5.13 16.41
N ASP A 75 19.01 -4.81 17.70
CA ASP A 75 18.95 -3.41 18.15
C ASP A 75 20.18 -2.60 17.70
N GLU A 76 21.32 -3.25 17.52
CA GLU A 76 22.56 -2.65 16.99
C GLU A 76 22.42 -2.29 15.51
N GLU A 77 21.94 -3.22 14.66
CA GLU A 77 21.73 -2.97 13.23
C GLU A 77 20.68 -1.88 12.97
N ARG A 78 19.67 -1.77 13.85
CA ARG A 78 18.67 -0.69 13.79
C ARG A 78 19.27 0.67 14.07
N ILE A 79 20.16 0.78 15.06
CA ILE A 79 20.84 2.04 15.39
C ILE A 79 21.75 2.43 14.22
N GLN A 80 22.50 1.47 13.67
CA GLN A 80 23.41 1.72 12.57
C GLN A 80 22.70 2.21 11.31
N ALA A 81 21.56 1.61 10.96
CA ALA A 81 20.75 2.05 9.82
C ALA A 81 20.24 3.49 9.99
N LEU A 82 19.83 3.87 11.21
CA LEU A 82 19.38 5.24 11.50
C LEU A 82 20.53 6.27 11.47
N GLU A 83 21.73 5.87 11.88
CA GLU A 83 22.92 6.73 11.79
C GLU A 83 23.32 6.96 10.33
N GLU A 84 23.27 5.93 9.49
CA GLU A 84 23.58 6.01 8.05
C GLU A 84 22.58 6.90 7.29
N ASP A 85 21.30 6.87 7.65
CA ASP A 85 20.27 7.76 7.09
C ASP A 85 20.46 9.23 7.51
N LEU A 86 21.09 9.51 8.66
CA LEU A 86 21.34 10.87 9.15
C LEU A 86 22.60 11.50 8.53
N GLU A 87 23.51 10.68 7.99
CA GLU A 87 24.74 11.14 7.35
C GLU A 87 24.59 11.41 5.83
N ASN A 88 23.43 11.07 5.24
CA ASN A 88 23.06 11.33 3.84
C ASN A 88 22.13 12.55 3.68
#